data_AF-A0A1T4Z4S4-F1
#
_entry.id   AF-A0A1T4Z4S4-F1
#
_cell.length_a   1.000
_cell.length_b   1.000
_cell.length_c   1.000
_cell.angle_alpha   90.00
_cell.angle_beta   90.00
_cell.angle_gamma   90.00
#
_symmetry.space_group_name_H-M   'P 1'
#
loop_
_entity.id
_entity.type
_entity.pdbx_description
1 polymer ?
#
loop_
_entity_poly.entity_id
_entity_poly.type
_entity_poly.pdbx_seq_one_letter_code
_entity_poly.pdbx_strand_id
1 'polypeptide(L)'
;MDWNDWQSILRWRALEEGDADGAILSEERRREATARTRGGLLADDVKGEPVNAREAAFLHKRAQWLEREVIGWSGSLVRVMDRLVTVRGRWSWAVAGWALALVIGYALSGLGQSAEFNLLALPLVGLLLWNAVVMILALIWELMPAPQATKGGSFVEWLSRVVSPVNNERSGDGETLTGLTVDQRFALLAGAPAMERLQRRLRAWMHVAAAMLALGSVAGLYARGWAQEYRAVWESTLLSESGAETFFGTLFQPAAQVLKLELPLNQLPAMHRTGGVTASPAPALPWIHLYAGTLFLFIMVPRLLLAGLTVWRAHMVLAKRVRHLGWRSYLKRTLRSVEGGQEIITILIHATDASPAHREVWTRGVRERFGAMIEPEMIHVPLGEEDEFAASWKPHSPKTVVVFNLATTPEAEVQRRFMQDVKLALTAQQQDAELVVLLDATSIGNRWSPDKMASREKLWTDMLHGAADEVIVAARRAGS
;
A
#
# COMPACT_ATOMS: atom_id res chain seq x y z
N MET A 1 3.69 10.59 12.08
CA MET A 1 4.19 10.11 10.80
C MET A 1 3.00 9.86 9.90
N ASP A 2 2.86 10.69 8.87
CA ASP A 2 1.77 10.60 7.91
C ASP A 2 2.17 9.73 6.70
N TRP A 3 1.31 9.67 5.68
CA TRP A 3 1.63 8.93 4.46
C TRP A 3 2.80 9.54 3.67
N ASN A 4 2.95 10.87 3.68
CA ASN A 4 4.00 11.52 2.90
C ASN A 4 5.37 11.20 3.50
N ASP A 5 5.45 11.17 4.83
CA ASP A 5 6.63 10.70 5.56
C ASP A 5 7.00 9.27 5.17
N TRP A 6 6.03 8.35 5.15
CA TRP A 6 6.25 6.98 4.73
C TRP A 6 6.62 6.87 3.26
N GLN A 7 5.99 7.64 2.39
CA GLN A 7 6.32 7.66 0.96
C GLN A 7 7.77 8.12 0.75
N SER A 8 8.25 9.11 1.49
CA SER A 8 9.66 9.53 1.49
C SER A 8 10.59 8.38 1.90
N ILE A 9 10.30 7.73 3.03
CA ILE A 9 11.08 6.57 3.50
C ILE A 9 11.11 5.45 2.45
N LEU A 10 9.98 5.14 1.82
CA LEU A 10 9.88 4.09 0.79
C LEU A 10 10.67 4.45 -0.47
N ARG A 11 10.74 5.73 -0.87
CA ARG A 11 11.58 6.18 -2.00
C ARG A 11 13.05 5.91 -1.72
N TRP A 12 13.54 6.30 -0.54
CA TRP A 12 14.93 6.08 -0.15
C TRP A 12 15.28 4.60 0.01
N ARG A 13 14.38 3.80 0.60
CA ARG A 13 14.56 2.35 0.66
C ARG A 13 14.65 1.73 -0.73
N ALA A 14 13.75 2.11 -1.65
CA ALA A 14 13.75 1.59 -3.00
C ALA A 14 15.01 2.00 -3.78
N LEU A 15 15.48 3.23 -3.60
CA LEU A 15 16.73 3.71 -4.16
C LEU A 15 17.91 2.88 -3.66
N GLU A 16 18.05 2.68 -2.36
CA GLU A 16 19.19 1.95 -1.78
C GLU A 16 19.18 0.45 -2.11
N GLU A 17 17.99 -0.16 -2.23
CA GLU A 17 17.84 -1.56 -2.62
C GLU A 17 18.01 -1.77 -4.14
N GLY A 18 17.68 -0.76 -4.97
CA GLY A 18 17.81 -0.78 -6.43
C GLY A 18 19.04 -0.06 -6.98
N ASP A 19 19.92 0.45 -6.11
CA ASP A 19 21.24 1.04 -6.43
C ASP A 19 22.29 0.30 -5.59
N ALA A 20 22.46 -0.99 -5.87
CA ALA A 20 23.39 -1.85 -5.15
C ALA A 20 24.83 -1.31 -5.14
N ASP A 21 25.26 -0.91 -6.33
CA ASP A 21 26.65 -0.54 -6.62
C ASP A 21 26.98 0.88 -6.11
N GLY A 22 26.00 1.60 -5.56
CA GLY A 22 26.16 2.96 -5.08
C GLY A 22 26.44 3.97 -6.20
N ALA A 23 25.99 3.67 -7.42
CA ALA A 23 26.23 4.49 -8.61
C ALA A 23 25.44 5.81 -8.57
N ILE A 24 24.25 5.81 -7.94
CA ILE A 24 23.40 7.00 -7.81
C ILE A 24 23.60 7.66 -6.45
N LEU A 25 23.62 6.86 -5.39
CA LEU A 25 23.83 7.27 -4.01
C LEU A 25 25.02 6.50 -3.43
N SER A 26 26.16 7.17 -3.26
CA SER A 26 27.38 6.52 -2.77
C SER A 26 27.22 5.91 -1.38
N GLU A 27 27.94 4.82 -1.12
CA GLU A 27 27.91 4.12 0.16
C GLU A 27 28.37 5.01 1.33
N GLU A 28 29.33 5.89 1.11
CA GLU A 28 29.77 6.89 2.09
C GLU A 28 28.61 7.77 2.57
N ARG A 29 27.77 8.27 1.64
CA ARG A 29 26.61 9.10 1.99
C ARG A 29 25.53 8.31 2.71
N ARG A 30 25.31 7.04 2.32
CA ARG A 30 24.37 6.15 3.03
C ARG A 30 24.80 5.93 4.48
N ARG A 31 26.10 5.71 4.70
CA ARG A 31 26.71 5.56 6.04
C ARG A 31 26.64 6.85 6.83
N GLU A 32 26.95 8.00 6.24
CA GLU A 32 26.85 9.30 6.88
C GLU A 32 25.42 9.58 7.37
N ALA A 33 24.42 9.32 6.51
CA ALA A 33 23.01 9.48 6.84
C ALA A 33 22.60 8.62 8.05
N THR A 34 23.07 7.38 8.10
CA THR A 34 22.84 6.48 9.23
C THR A 34 23.55 6.98 10.49
N ALA A 35 24.82 7.37 10.38
CA ALA A 35 25.65 7.75 11.52
C ALA A 35 25.09 8.98 12.25
N ARG A 36 24.60 9.95 11.48
CA ARG A 36 24.01 11.17 12.05
C ARG A 36 22.61 10.99 12.62
N THR A 37 21.87 9.96 12.18
CA THR A 37 20.44 9.82 12.53
C THR A 37 20.09 8.63 13.41
N ARG A 38 20.98 7.63 13.56
CA ARG A 38 20.72 6.40 14.34
C ARG A 38 20.35 6.65 15.80
N GLY A 39 20.84 7.73 16.42
CA GLY A 39 20.47 8.10 17.79
C GLY A 39 20.65 6.97 18.82
N GLY A 40 21.75 6.21 18.69
CA GLY A 40 22.06 5.06 19.55
C GLY A 40 21.17 3.83 19.35
N LEU A 41 20.37 3.76 18.28
CA LEU A 41 19.71 2.53 17.86
C LEU A 41 20.75 1.57 17.28
N LEU A 42 20.79 0.33 17.79
CA LEU A 42 21.72 -0.70 17.33
C LEU A 42 21.03 -1.73 16.43
N ALA A 43 21.78 -2.44 15.58
CA ALA A 43 21.22 -3.50 14.74
C ALA A 43 20.57 -4.63 15.56
N ASP A 44 21.09 -4.91 16.75
CA ASP A 44 20.55 -5.92 17.67
C ASP A 44 19.25 -5.49 18.36
N ASP A 45 18.98 -4.18 18.44
CA ASP A 45 17.71 -3.64 18.93
C ASP A 45 16.55 -3.90 17.94
N VAL A 46 16.85 -4.25 16.69
CA VAL A 46 15.87 -4.39 15.60
C VAL A 46 15.09 -5.70 15.73
N LYS A 47 13.83 -5.58 16.12
CA LYS A 47 12.91 -6.73 16.25
C LYS A 47 12.24 -7.12 14.94
N GLY A 48 12.07 -6.16 14.04
CA GLY A 48 11.86 -6.45 12.63
C GLY A 48 10.43 -6.53 12.14
N GLU A 49 9.41 -6.67 13.00
CA GLU A 49 8.01 -6.43 12.63
C GLU A 49 7.02 -6.50 13.82
N PRO A 50 6.00 -5.61 13.90
CA PRO A 50 5.88 -4.37 13.15
C PRO A 50 6.97 -3.36 13.56
N VAL A 51 7.30 -2.44 12.65
CA VAL A 51 8.24 -1.34 12.96
C VAL A 51 7.74 -0.56 14.17
N ASN A 52 8.59 -0.48 15.20
CA ASN A 52 8.28 0.23 16.44
C ASN A 52 8.48 1.75 16.27
N ALA A 53 8.08 2.54 17.28
CA ALA A 53 8.15 4.01 17.18
C ALA A 53 9.59 4.53 17.05
N ARG A 54 10.58 3.87 17.68
CA ARG A 54 11.99 4.26 17.63
C ARG A 54 12.60 3.96 16.26
N GLU A 55 12.36 2.77 15.71
CA GLU A 55 12.77 2.36 14.37
C GLU A 55 12.14 3.27 13.30
N ALA A 56 10.83 3.57 13.40
CA ALA A 56 10.17 4.48 12.48
C ALA A 56 10.78 5.90 12.56
N ALA A 57 11.02 6.41 13.78
CA ALA A 57 11.63 7.73 13.97
C ALA A 57 13.05 7.81 13.37
N PHE A 58 13.83 6.74 13.49
CA PHE A 58 15.13 6.62 12.82
C PHE A 58 14.98 6.70 11.29
N LEU A 59 14.13 5.87 10.70
CA LEU A 59 13.87 5.86 9.25
C LEU A 59 13.44 7.24 8.74
N HIS A 60 12.54 7.91 9.47
CA HIS A 60 12.05 9.23 9.11
C HIS A 60 13.15 10.31 9.18
N LYS A 61 13.91 10.35 10.28
CA LYS A 61 15.03 11.29 10.42
C LYS A 61 16.09 11.08 9.34
N ARG A 62 16.38 9.81 9.01
CA ARG A 62 17.32 9.43 7.96
C ARG A 62 16.85 9.90 6.59
N ALA A 63 15.58 9.65 6.24
CA ALA A 63 14.98 10.13 5.00
C ALA A 63 15.03 11.67 4.90
N GLN A 64 14.67 12.38 5.97
CA GLN A 64 14.74 13.85 6.02
C GLN A 64 16.16 14.40 5.91
N TRP A 65 17.17 13.68 6.41
CA TRP A 65 18.56 14.07 6.25
C TRP A 65 18.99 13.91 4.78
N LEU A 66 18.67 12.77 4.16
CA LEU A 66 18.97 12.50 2.75
C LEU A 66 18.27 13.50 1.81
N GLU A 67 17.02 13.86 2.09
CA GLU A 67 16.29 14.86 1.29
C GLU A 67 16.93 16.25 1.35
N ARG A 68 17.43 16.66 2.52
CA ARG A 68 18.03 17.99 2.70
C ARG A 68 19.46 18.04 2.17
N GLU A 69 20.26 17.03 2.47
CA GLU A 69 21.71 17.08 2.26
C GLU A 69 22.16 16.44 0.94
N VAL A 70 21.35 15.58 0.30
CA VAL A 70 21.82 14.80 -0.85
C VAL A 70 21.11 15.19 -2.15
N ILE A 71 19.81 15.50 -2.13
CA ILE A 71 19.05 15.84 -3.35
C ILE A 71 19.64 17.08 -4.07
N GLY A 72 20.28 18.00 -3.35
CA GLY A 72 20.90 19.19 -3.95
C GLY A 72 22.19 18.95 -4.75
N TRP A 73 22.77 17.74 -4.73
CA TRP A 73 24.15 17.52 -5.16
C TRP A 73 24.30 16.77 -6.49
N SER A 74 23.30 16.01 -6.95
CA SER A 74 23.40 15.30 -8.23
C SER A 74 22.10 15.32 -9.05
N GLY A 75 22.22 15.77 -10.30
CA GLY A 75 21.08 15.84 -11.22
C GLY A 75 20.51 14.47 -11.59
N SER A 76 21.30 13.40 -11.52
CA SER A 76 20.84 12.01 -11.71
C SER A 76 19.91 11.56 -10.58
N LEU A 77 20.28 11.84 -9.33
CA LEU A 77 19.46 11.50 -8.15
C LEU A 77 18.13 12.25 -8.17
N VAL A 78 18.14 13.55 -8.48
CA VAL A 78 16.90 14.35 -8.60
C VAL A 78 15.97 13.72 -9.65
N ARG A 79 16.49 13.39 -10.84
CA ARG A 79 15.70 12.77 -11.91
C ARG A 79 15.10 11.42 -11.51
N VAL A 80 15.87 10.57 -10.83
CA VAL A 80 15.37 9.27 -10.36
C VAL A 80 14.32 9.47 -9.28
N MET A 81 14.61 10.29 -8.28
CA MET A 81 13.66 10.61 -7.22
C MET A 81 12.35 11.13 -7.81
N ASP A 82 12.36 12.11 -8.71
CA ASP A 82 11.16 12.69 -9.32
C ASP A 82 10.28 11.68 -10.09
N ARG A 83 10.83 10.55 -10.52
CA ARG A 83 10.08 9.45 -11.14
C ARG A 83 9.36 8.57 -10.12
N LEU A 84 9.86 8.49 -8.88
CA LEU A 84 9.30 7.67 -7.80
C LEU A 84 8.05 8.29 -7.18
N VAL A 85 7.01 8.40 -8.00
CA VAL A 85 5.72 8.98 -7.66
C VAL A 85 4.67 7.89 -7.66
N THR A 86 3.99 7.74 -6.53
CA THR A 86 2.79 6.91 -6.45
C THR A 86 1.60 7.64 -7.07
N VAL A 87 0.60 6.88 -7.52
CA VAL A 87 -0.69 7.47 -7.94
C VAL A 87 -1.23 8.44 -6.88
N ARG A 88 -1.35 9.71 -7.25
CA ARG A 88 -1.92 10.76 -6.41
C ARG A 88 -3.27 11.16 -7.00
N GLY A 89 -4.36 10.84 -6.29
CA GLY A 89 -5.65 11.45 -6.57
C GLY A 89 -5.53 12.96 -6.37
N ARG A 90 -5.67 13.74 -7.44
CA ARG A 90 -5.59 15.20 -7.38
C ARG A 90 -6.82 15.74 -6.65
N TRP A 91 -6.61 16.66 -5.71
CA TRP A 91 -7.72 17.33 -5.00
C TRP A 91 -8.67 18.06 -5.96
N SER A 92 -8.17 18.51 -7.12
CA SER A 92 -9.00 19.09 -8.17
C SER A 92 -10.10 18.15 -8.66
N TRP A 93 -9.89 16.83 -8.66
CA TRP A 93 -10.93 15.87 -9.04
C TRP A 93 -12.05 15.80 -8.01
N ALA A 94 -11.69 15.84 -6.73
CA ALA A 94 -12.66 15.88 -5.65
C ALA A 94 -13.51 17.15 -5.72
N VAL A 95 -12.85 18.31 -5.83
CA VAL A 95 -13.53 19.62 -5.92
C VAL A 95 -14.43 19.69 -7.14
N ALA A 96 -13.94 19.26 -8.32
CA ALA A 96 -14.75 19.21 -9.53
C ALA A 96 -15.96 18.29 -9.38
N GLY A 97 -15.78 17.10 -8.81
CA GLY A 97 -16.86 16.15 -8.56
C GLY A 97 -17.90 16.67 -7.56
N TRP A 98 -17.48 17.37 -6.51
CA TRP A 98 -18.36 17.99 -5.53
C TRP A 98 -19.14 19.17 -6.09
N ALA A 99 -18.47 20.04 -6.85
CA ALA A 99 -19.12 21.14 -7.55
C ALA A 99 -20.14 20.62 -8.56
N LEU A 100 -19.78 19.60 -9.34
CA LEU A 100 -20.69 18.95 -10.28
C LEU A 100 -21.90 18.34 -9.56
N ALA A 101 -21.69 17.63 -8.45
CA ALA A 101 -22.79 17.06 -7.66
C ALA A 101 -23.71 18.15 -7.10
N LEU A 102 -23.16 19.26 -6.59
CA LEU A 102 -23.95 20.40 -6.12
C LEU A 102 -24.81 21.00 -7.24
N VAL A 103 -24.23 21.23 -8.42
CA VAL A 103 -24.94 21.77 -9.60
C VAL A 103 -26.02 20.81 -10.08
N ILE A 104 -25.72 19.51 -10.16
CA ILE A 104 -26.71 18.49 -10.51
C ILE A 104 -27.86 18.49 -9.50
N GLY A 105 -27.58 18.54 -8.20
CA GLY A 105 -28.61 18.58 -7.16
C GLY A 105 -29.51 19.80 -7.31
N TYR A 106 -28.91 20.96 -7.52
CA TYR A 106 -29.63 22.21 -7.78
C TYR A 106 -30.53 22.08 -9.02
N ALA A 107 -30.02 21.55 -10.14
CA ALA A 107 -30.79 21.38 -11.37
C ALA A 107 -31.92 20.35 -11.21
N LEU A 108 -31.66 19.21 -10.57
CA LEU A 108 -32.63 18.14 -10.34
C LEU A 108 -33.79 18.58 -9.47
N SER A 109 -33.58 19.55 -8.57
CA SER A 109 -34.68 20.10 -7.77
C SER A 109 -35.79 20.71 -8.65
N GLY A 110 -35.48 21.09 -9.90
CA GLY A 110 -36.40 21.79 -10.82
C GLY A 110 -37.14 20.93 -11.80
N LEU A 111 -36.81 19.65 -11.87
CA LEU A 111 -37.51 18.71 -12.73
C LEU A 111 -38.85 18.35 -12.07
N GLY A 112 -39.95 18.88 -12.62
CA GLY A 112 -41.32 18.50 -12.26
C GLY A 112 -42.06 19.42 -11.27
N GLN A 113 -41.54 20.60 -10.93
CA GLN A 113 -42.23 21.58 -10.08
C GLN A 113 -42.22 22.97 -10.73
N SER A 114 -43.22 23.25 -11.57
CA SER A 114 -43.31 24.50 -12.34
C SER A 114 -43.98 25.66 -11.59
N ALA A 115 -44.78 25.39 -10.55
CA ALA A 115 -45.41 26.42 -9.70
C ALA A 115 -45.76 25.97 -8.27
N GLU A 116 -45.75 24.67 -7.98
CA GLU A 116 -46.23 24.12 -6.70
C GLU A 116 -45.32 23.02 -6.17
N PHE A 117 -45.22 22.95 -4.84
CA PHE A 117 -44.44 21.96 -4.11
C PHE A 117 -45.32 20.76 -3.77
N ASN A 118 -45.25 19.72 -4.59
CA ASN A 118 -45.89 18.44 -4.26
C ASN A 118 -45.06 17.71 -3.20
N LEU A 119 -45.57 17.63 -1.98
CA LEU A 119 -44.98 16.94 -0.82
C LEU A 119 -44.79 15.44 -1.06
N LEU A 120 -45.62 14.86 -1.92
CA LEU A 120 -45.65 13.43 -2.22
C LEU A 120 -44.90 13.08 -3.49
N ALA A 121 -44.20 14.05 -4.10
CA ALA A 121 -43.34 13.74 -5.22
C ALA A 121 -42.41 12.57 -4.82
N LEU A 122 -42.53 11.46 -5.54
CA LEU A 122 -41.75 10.23 -5.43
C LEU A 122 -40.23 10.41 -5.21
N PRO A 123 -39.56 11.51 -5.63
CA PRO A 123 -38.13 11.70 -5.40
C PRO A 123 -37.66 11.61 -3.93
N LEU A 124 -38.40 12.14 -2.94
CA LEU A 124 -37.85 12.17 -1.56
C LEU A 124 -37.75 10.77 -0.93
N VAL A 125 -38.84 10.00 -0.99
CA VAL A 125 -38.89 8.67 -0.37
C VAL A 125 -37.93 7.72 -1.08
N GLY A 126 -37.89 7.76 -2.41
CA GLY A 126 -36.94 6.99 -3.21
C GLY A 126 -35.49 7.36 -2.88
N LEU A 127 -35.19 8.65 -2.74
CA LEU A 127 -33.86 9.13 -2.37
C LEU A 127 -33.45 8.68 -0.96
N LEU A 128 -34.35 8.77 0.02
CA LEU A 128 -34.09 8.35 1.40
C LEU A 128 -33.89 6.83 1.50
N LEU A 129 -34.73 6.04 0.82
CA LEU A 129 -34.61 4.59 0.80
C LEU A 129 -33.30 4.15 0.12
N TRP A 130 -32.99 4.72 -1.05
CA TRP A 130 -31.73 4.46 -1.73
C TRP A 130 -30.53 4.85 -0.87
N ASN A 131 -30.60 6.00 -0.20
CA ASN A 131 -29.56 6.43 0.72
C ASN A 131 -29.37 5.42 1.86
N ALA A 132 -30.45 4.94 2.48
CA ALA A 132 -30.39 3.94 3.54
C ALA A 132 -29.73 2.62 3.07
N VAL A 133 -30.11 2.12 1.88
CA VAL A 133 -29.49 0.92 1.29
C VAL A 133 -27.98 1.11 1.10
N VAL A 134 -27.55 2.20 0.46
CA VAL A 134 -26.13 2.47 0.23
C VAL A 134 -25.38 2.68 1.56
N MET A 135 -26.01 3.30 2.56
CA MET A 135 -25.42 3.49 3.88
C MET A 135 -25.16 2.15 4.59
N ILE A 136 -26.13 1.23 4.56
CA ILE A 136 -25.98 -0.11 5.14
C ILE A 136 -24.86 -0.88 4.43
N LEU A 137 -24.87 -0.89 3.09
CA LEU A 137 -23.84 -1.56 2.29
C LEU A 137 -22.43 -0.97 2.56
N ALA A 138 -22.31 0.35 2.62
CA ALA A 138 -21.06 1.03 2.91
C ALA A 138 -20.56 0.70 4.34
N LEU A 139 -21.46 0.66 5.32
CA LEU A 139 -21.11 0.31 6.70
C LEU A 139 -20.64 -1.15 6.80
N ILE A 140 -21.31 -2.09 6.14
CA ILE A 140 -20.90 -3.50 6.07
C ILE A 140 -19.51 -3.60 5.45
N TRP A 141 -19.26 -2.96 4.31
CA TRP A 141 -17.95 -2.99 3.64
C TRP A 141 -16.83 -2.32 4.44
N GLU A 142 -17.15 -1.31 5.24
CA GLU A 142 -16.16 -0.70 6.13
C GLU A 142 -15.86 -1.57 7.36
N LEU A 143 -16.84 -2.35 7.86
CA LEU A 143 -16.70 -3.20 9.04
C LEU A 143 -16.10 -4.58 8.74
N MET A 144 -16.29 -5.10 7.53
CA MET A 144 -15.69 -6.38 7.14
C MET A 144 -14.18 -6.23 6.96
N PRO A 145 -13.39 -7.24 7.39
CA PRO A 145 -11.96 -7.26 7.11
C PRO A 145 -11.76 -7.21 5.58
N ALA A 146 -10.85 -6.33 5.14
CA ALA A 146 -10.53 -6.23 3.73
C ALA A 146 -10.15 -7.62 3.21
N PRO A 147 -10.80 -8.12 2.15
CA PRO A 147 -10.41 -9.38 1.53
C PRO A 147 -8.92 -9.32 1.21
N GLN A 148 -8.16 -10.36 1.59
CA GLN A 148 -6.80 -10.51 1.07
C GLN A 148 -6.89 -10.41 -0.45
N ALA A 149 -6.10 -9.52 -1.04
CA ALA A 149 -6.16 -9.18 -2.45
C ALA A 149 -5.95 -10.44 -3.31
N THR A 150 -7.05 -11.11 -3.64
CA THR A 150 -7.10 -12.10 -4.70
C THR A 150 -6.99 -11.36 -6.02
N LYS A 151 -6.14 -11.91 -6.90
CA LYS A 151 -5.72 -11.41 -8.22
C LYS A 151 -6.69 -10.39 -8.83
N GLY A 152 -6.23 -9.15 -8.94
CA GLY A 152 -7.01 -7.99 -9.38
C GLY A 152 -7.66 -8.21 -10.75
N GLY A 153 -8.95 -7.90 -10.85
CA GLY A 153 -9.68 -7.92 -12.11
C GLY A 153 -9.23 -6.83 -13.08
N SER A 154 -9.46 -7.10 -14.37
CA SER A 154 -9.15 -6.27 -15.56
C SER A 154 -9.40 -4.75 -15.41
N PHE A 155 -10.40 -4.35 -14.61
CA PHE A 155 -10.71 -2.93 -14.35
C PHE A 155 -9.64 -2.20 -13.53
N VAL A 156 -8.99 -2.87 -12.57
CA VAL A 156 -7.93 -2.29 -11.73
C VAL A 156 -6.66 -2.03 -12.56
N GLU A 157 -6.39 -2.93 -13.51
CA GLU A 157 -5.27 -2.81 -14.44
C GLU A 157 -5.52 -1.74 -15.51
N TRP A 158 -6.77 -1.58 -15.96
CA TRP A 158 -7.15 -0.46 -16.82
C TRP A 158 -7.06 0.89 -16.09
N LEU A 159 -7.55 0.96 -14.84
CA LEU A 159 -7.49 2.18 -14.03
C LEU A 159 -6.04 2.57 -13.69
N SER A 160 -5.16 1.60 -13.43
CA SER A 160 -3.75 1.88 -13.18
C SER A 160 -3.04 2.43 -14.43
N ARG A 161 -3.44 2.01 -15.64
CA ARG A 161 -2.93 2.58 -16.91
C ARG A 161 -3.43 4.00 -17.18
N VAL A 162 -4.69 4.30 -16.85
CA VAL A 162 -5.28 5.65 -17.06
C VAL A 162 -4.79 6.65 -16.02
N VAL A 163 -4.51 6.21 -14.80
CA VAL A 163 -4.23 7.09 -13.66
C VAL A 163 -2.72 7.23 -13.37
N SER A 164 -1.86 6.34 -13.89
CA SER A 164 -0.41 6.47 -13.70
C SER A 164 0.18 7.47 -14.69
N PRO A 165 0.85 8.53 -14.24
CA PRO A 165 1.51 9.51 -15.12
C PRO A 165 2.85 9.01 -15.68
N VAL A 166 3.14 7.71 -15.60
CA VAL A 166 4.43 7.16 -16.00
C VAL A 166 4.40 6.87 -17.50
N ASN A 167 4.99 7.81 -18.25
CA ASN A 167 5.35 7.62 -19.65
C ASN A 167 6.23 6.36 -19.74
N ASN A 168 5.82 5.39 -20.56
CA ASN A 168 6.45 4.07 -20.66
C ASN A 168 7.74 4.13 -21.51
N GLU A 169 8.59 5.13 -21.26
CA GLU A 169 9.93 5.23 -21.82
C GLU A 169 10.89 4.50 -20.89
N ARG A 170 10.99 3.19 -21.13
CA ARG A 170 12.04 2.34 -20.59
C ARG A 170 13.39 2.87 -21.06
N SER A 171 14.29 3.16 -20.13
CA SER A 171 15.72 3.35 -20.42
C SER A 171 16.54 3.27 -19.14
N GLY A 172 17.58 2.41 -19.16
CA GLY A 172 18.75 2.49 -18.30
C GLY A 172 19.12 1.17 -17.63
N ASP A 173 20.02 0.43 -18.28
CA ASP A 173 20.71 -0.75 -17.73
C ASP A 173 21.30 -0.49 -16.34
N GLY A 174 21.13 -1.46 -15.46
CA GLY A 174 21.64 -1.45 -14.09
C GLY A 174 21.03 -2.62 -13.33
N GLU A 175 21.48 -3.84 -13.62
CA GLU A 175 21.17 -5.01 -12.79
C GLU A 175 21.79 -4.82 -11.41
N THR A 176 20.96 -4.51 -10.43
CA THR A 176 21.35 -4.34 -9.02
C THR A 176 20.84 -5.50 -8.17
N LEU A 177 21.57 -5.90 -7.12
CA LEU A 177 21.29 -6.79 -5.95
C LEU A 177 20.09 -7.77 -5.93
N THR A 178 18.93 -7.41 -6.48
CA THR A 178 17.71 -8.23 -6.61
C THR A 178 17.29 -8.50 -8.06
N GLY A 179 18.06 -8.02 -9.05
CA GLY A 179 17.69 -7.96 -10.47
C GLY A 179 16.63 -6.90 -10.80
N LEU A 180 16.17 -6.12 -9.80
CA LEU A 180 15.10 -5.13 -9.96
C LEU A 180 15.66 -3.72 -10.02
N THR A 181 15.12 -2.89 -10.90
CA THR A 181 15.45 -1.46 -10.95
C THR A 181 14.80 -0.69 -9.79
N VAL A 182 15.30 0.50 -9.48
CA VAL A 182 14.75 1.39 -8.42
C VAL A 182 13.24 1.60 -8.58
N ASP A 183 12.75 1.81 -9.80
CA ASP A 183 11.33 2.02 -10.10
C ASP A 183 10.49 0.77 -9.80
N GLN A 184 10.98 -0.41 -10.20
CA GLN A 184 10.31 -1.69 -9.93
C GLN A 184 10.25 -1.97 -8.43
N ARG A 185 11.34 -1.72 -7.72
CA ARG A 185 11.40 -1.90 -6.27
C ARG A 185 10.44 -0.95 -5.55
N PHE A 186 10.39 0.31 -5.99
CA PHE A 186 9.45 1.28 -5.45
C PHE A 186 7.99 0.89 -5.72
N ALA A 187 7.68 0.39 -6.92
CA ALA A 187 6.34 -0.06 -7.27
C ALA A 187 5.88 -1.23 -6.38
N LEU A 188 6.77 -2.19 -6.07
CA LEU A 188 6.46 -3.30 -5.16
C LEU A 188 6.19 -2.83 -3.73
N LEU A 189 6.98 -1.88 -3.24
CA LEU A 189 6.87 -1.37 -1.86
C LEU A 189 5.68 -0.42 -1.67
N ALA A 190 5.47 0.52 -2.61
CA ALA A 190 4.54 1.62 -2.46
C ALA A 190 3.22 1.43 -3.24
N GLY A 191 3.19 0.55 -4.25
CA GLY A 191 2.06 0.40 -5.16
C GLY A 191 0.77 -0.04 -4.48
N ALA A 192 0.79 -1.17 -3.77
CA ALA A 192 -0.40 -1.70 -3.09
C ALA A 192 -0.92 -0.75 -1.98
N PRO A 193 -0.07 -0.22 -1.07
CA PRO A 193 -0.51 0.77 -0.08
C PRO A 193 -1.07 2.06 -0.71
N ALA A 194 -0.46 2.56 -1.80
CA ALA A 194 -0.92 3.75 -2.48
C ALA A 194 -2.28 3.56 -3.17
N MET A 195 -2.49 2.40 -3.81
CA MET A 195 -3.75 2.07 -4.47
C MET A 195 -4.89 1.95 -3.46
N GLU A 196 -4.66 1.27 -2.33
CA GLU A 196 -5.65 1.16 -1.27
C GLU A 196 -6.03 2.54 -0.71
N ARG A 197 -5.03 3.41 -0.50
CA ARG A 197 -5.26 4.81 -0.08
C ARG A 197 -6.11 5.56 -1.11
N LEU A 198 -5.84 5.40 -2.40
CA LEU A 198 -6.64 6.04 -3.46
C LEU A 198 -8.08 5.55 -3.44
N GLN A 199 -8.30 4.23 -3.38
CA GLN A 199 -9.65 3.64 -3.36
C GLN A 199 -10.48 4.16 -2.17
N ARG A 200 -9.87 4.20 -0.96
CA ARG A 200 -10.54 4.73 0.23
C ARG A 200 -10.82 6.24 0.12
N ARG A 201 -9.88 7.02 -0.47
CA ARG A 201 -10.10 8.45 -0.76
C ARG A 201 -11.25 8.67 -1.73
N LEU A 202 -11.30 7.93 -2.83
CA LEU A 202 -12.39 8.02 -3.80
C LEU A 202 -13.74 7.69 -3.14
N ARG A 203 -13.79 6.66 -2.29
CA ARG A 203 -14.99 6.33 -1.51
C ARG A 203 -15.43 7.49 -0.60
N ALA A 204 -14.50 8.09 0.14
CA ALA A 204 -14.78 9.27 0.96
C ALA A 204 -15.30 10.44 0.12
N TRP A 205 -14.67 10.71 -1.03
CA TRP A 205 -15.10 11.76 -1.94
C TRP A 205 -16.50 11.53 -2.50
N MET A 206 -16.88 10.28 -2.78
CA MET A 206 -18.24 9.94 -3.23
C MET A 206 -19.29 10.19 -2.15
N HIS A 207 -18.98 9.93 -0.88
CA HIS A 207 -19.89 10.27 0.22
C HIS A 207 -20.08 11.78 0.36
N VAL A 208 -19.00 12.56 0.26
CA VAL A 208 -19.09 14.03 0.25
C VAL A 208 -19.86 14.52 -0.97
N ALA A 209 -19.63 13.94 -2.16
CA ALA A 209 -20.38 14.26 -3.37
C ALA A 209 -21.88 14.02 -3.20
N ALA A 210 -22.28 12.90 -2.58
CA ALA A 210 -23.69 12.61 -2.29
C ALA A 210 -24.31 13.63 -1.30
N ALA A 211 -23.54 14.08 -0.29
CA ALA A 211 -23.98 15.14 0.61
C ALA A 211 -24.13 16.48 -0.13
N MET A 212 -23.21 16.81 -1.05
CA MET A 212 -23.27 18.00 -1.88
C MET A 212 -24.44 17.96 -2.88
N LEU A 213 -24.76 16.79 -3.43
CA LEU A 213 -25.96 16.59 -4.24
C LEU A 213 -27.23 16.96 -3.44
N ALA A 214 -27.36 16.43 -2.22
CA ALA A 214 -28.49 16.75 -1.35
C ALA A 214 -28.53 18.24 -0.98
N LEU A 215 -27.37 18.84 -0.68
CA LEU A 215 -27.26 20.28 -0.41
C LEU A 215 -27.68 21.12 -1.62
N GLY A 216 -27.29 20.71 -2.83
CA GLY A 216 -27.69 21.36 -4.07
C GLY A 216 -29.20 21.33 -4.26
N SER A 217 -29.83 20.17 -4.01
CA SER A 217 -31.28 20.04 -4.07
C SER A 217 -31.98 20.96 -3.07
N VAL A 218 -31.47 21.05 -1.83
CA VAL A 218 -31.98 21.97 -0.81
C VAL A 218 -31.82 23.44 -1.24
N ALA A 219 -30.64 23.82 -1.74
CA ALA A 219 -30.40 25.18 -2.24
C ALA A 219 -31.35 25.55 -3.39
N GLY A 220 -31.63 24.60 -4.29
CA GLY A 220 -32.58 24.78 -5.38
C GLY A 220 -34.02 25.00 -4.91
N LEU A 221 -34.45 24.27 -3.87
CA LEU A 221 -35.77 24.48 -3.25
C LEU A 221 -35.90 25.88 -2.62
N TYR A 222 -34.88 26.31 -1.86
CA TYR A 222 -34.89 27.65 -1.26
C TYR A 222 -34.83 28.77 -2.32
N ALA A 223 -34.02 28.60 -3.37
CA ALA A 223 -33.93 29.58 -4.44
C ALA A 223 -35.28 29.81 -5.14
N ARG A 224 -36.09 28.76 -5.32
CA ARG A 224 -37.45 28.91 -5.86
C ARG A 224 -38.45 29.47 -4.87
N GLY A 225 -38.38 29.05 -3.60
CA GLY A 225 -39.19 29.64 -2.54
C GLY A 225 -38.97 31.15 -2.38
N TRP A 226 -37.79 31.65 -2.78
CA TRP A 226 -37.49 33.07 -2.85
C TRP A 226 -38.05 33.76 -4.11
N ALA A 227 -37.98 33.10 -5.27
CA ALA A 227 -38.36 33.69 -6.55
C ALA A 227 -39.86 33.58 -6.90
N GLN A 228 -40.61 32.67 -6.26
CA GLN A 228 -42.00 32.35 -6.56
C GLN A 228 -42.81 32.15 -5.27
N GLU A 229 -44.12 32.45 -5.29
CA GLU A 229 -45.05 32.06 -4.23
C GLU A 229 -45.28 30.54 -4.25
N TYR A 230 -44.31 29.80 -3.74
CA TYR A 230 -44.36 28.36 -3.68
C TYR A 230 -45.44 27.92 -2.69
N ARG A 231 -46.46 27.20 -3.20
CA ARG A 231 -47.53 26.61 -2.38
C ARG A 231 -47.32 25.12 -2.24
N ALA A 232 -47.48 24.61 -1.02
CA ALA A 232 -47.38 23.18 -0.74
C ALA A 232 -48.73 22.50 -0.95
N VAL A 233 -48.69 21.37 -1.64
CA VAL A 233 -49.84 20.51 -1.98
C VAL A 233 -49.39 19.06 -1.87
N TRP A 234 -50.32 18.12 -1.67
CA TRP A 234 -50.01 16.71 -1.85
C TRP A 234 -51.10 16.00 -2.66
N GLU A 235 -50.67 15.00 -3.41
CA GLU A 235 -51.51 14.19 -4.28
C GLU A 235 -51.18 12.71 -4.05
N SER A 236 -52.18 11.89 -3.75
CA SER A 236 -52.02 10.44 -3.70
C SER A 236 -53.32 9.74 -4.07
N THR A 237 -53.23 8.72 -4.91
CA THR A 237 -54.34 7.79 -5.16
C THR A 237 -54.39 6.66 -4.13
N LEU A 238 -53.34 6.51 -3.33
CA LEU A 238 -53.16 5.37 -2.41
C LEU A 238 -53.36 5.73 -0.94
N LEU A 239 -53.12 6.99 -0.56
CA LEU A 239 -53.16 7.43 0.84
C LEU A 239 -54.48 8.17 1.12
N SER A 240 -55.17 7.77 2.18
CA SER A 240 -56.21 8.60 2.81
C SER A 240 -55.58 9.79 3.54
N GLU A 241 -56.38 10.78 3.93
CA GLU A 241 -55.91 11.94 4.71
C GLU A 241 -55.25 11.52 6.03
N SER A 242 -55.87 10.60 6.77
CA SER A 242 -55.30 10.00 7.98
C SER A 242 -53.99 9.24 7.72
N GLY A 243 -53.90 8.58 6.56
CA GLY A 243 -52.69 7.91 6.11
C GLY A 243 -51.56 8.90 5.78
N ALA A 244 -51.89 10.01 5.13
CA ALA A 244 -50.94 11.08 4.81
C ALA A 244 -50.41 11.77 6.08
N GLU A 245 -51.29 12.09 7.05
CA GLU A 245 -50.88 12.64 8.36
C GLU A 245 -49.91 11.73 9.09
N THR A 246 -50.21 10.42 9.15
CA THR A 246 -49.34 9.43 9.78
C THR A 246 -48.00 9.32 9.06
N PHE A 247 -48.03 9.29 7.72
CA PHE A 247 -46.84 9.17 6.88
C PHE A 247 -45.91 10.39 7.02
N PHE A 248 -46.43 11.60 6.80
CA PHE A 248 -45.65 12.83 6.91
C PHE A 248 -45.22 13.11 8.36
N GLY A 249 -46.06 12.76 9.33
CA GLY A 249 -45.72 12.75 10.74
C GLY A 249 -44.47 11.92 10.99
N THR A 250 -44.49 10.64 10.62
CA THR A 250 -43.36 9.72 10.81
C THR A 250 -42.10 10.16 10.06
N LEU A 251 -42.26 10.68 8.83
CA LEU A 251 -41.14 11.08 7.96
C LEU A 251 -40.41 12.34 8.44
N PHE A 252 -41.17 13.37 8.87
CA PHE A 252 -40.61 14.67 9.24
C PHE A 252 -40.38 14.84 10.74
N GLN A 253 -41.03 14.07 11.59
CA GLN A 253 -40.90 14.18 13.05
C GLN A 253 -39.45 14.13 13.56
N PRO A 254 -38.56 13.25 13.08
CA PRO A 254 -37.18 13.24 13.53
C PRO A 254 -36.44 14.55 13.24
N ALA A 255 -36.63 15.11 12.04
CA ALA A 255 -36.05 16.39 11.67
C ALA A 255 -36.67 17.55 12.47
N ALA A 256 -37.99 17.51 12.67
CA ALA A 256 -38.72 18.51 13.44
C ALA A 256 -38.25 18.56 14.90
N GLN A 257 -38.04 17.41 15.54
CA GLN A 257 -37.55 17.34 16.91
C GLN A 257 -36.10 17.81 17.04
N VAL A 258 -35.20 17.34 16.16
CA VAL A 258 -33.77 17.65 16.23
C VAL A 258 -33.50 19.12 15.91
N LEU A 259 -34.19 19.68 14.91
CA LEU A 259 -34.00 21.05 14.45
C LEU A 259 -35.00 22.04 15.07
N LYS A 260 -35.88 21.58 15.97
CA LYS A 260 -36.94 22.36 16.61
C LYS A 260 -37.84 23.09 15.59
N LEU A 261 -38.23 22.38 14.54
CA LEU A 261 -39.12 22.91 13.49
C LEU A 261 -40.58 22.60 13.84
N GLU A 262 -41.48 23.48 13.43
CA GLU A 262 -42.92 23.24 13.53
C GLU A 262 -43.37 22.18 12.51
N LEU A 263 -44.28 21.30 12.94
CA LEU A 263 -44.85 20.25 12.11
C LEU A 263 -46.36 20.49 11.95
N PRO A 264 -46.79 21.24 10.91
CA PRO A 264 -48.18 21.67 10.74
C PRO A 264 -49.06 20.56 10.13
N LEU A 265 -49.20 19.42 10.81
CA LEU A 265 -50.00 18.29 10.33
C LEU A 265 -51.48 18.65 10.13
N ASN A 266 -52.00 19.58 10.94
CA ASN A 266 -53.37 20.08 10.84
C ASN A 266 -53.68 20.79 9.51
N GLN A 267 -52.65 21.19 8.74
CA GLN A 267 -52.83 21.80 7.42
C GLN A 267 -52.94 20.75 6.30
N LEU A 268 -52.51 19.51 6.54
CA LEU A 268 -52.45 18.46 5.50
C LEU A 268 -53.79 18.15 4.84
N PRO A 269 -54.93 18.01 5.56
CA PRO A 269 -56.21 17.72 4.91
C PRO A 269 -56.61 18.79 3.90
N ALA A 270 -56.39 20.07 4.24
CA ALA A 270 -56.71 21.20 3.35
C ALA A 270 -55.80 21.29 2.11
N MET A 271 -54.61 20.71 2.18
CA MET A 271 -53.62 20.67 1.11
C MET A 271 -53.79 19.49 0.15
N HIS A 272 -54.75 18.59 0.39
CA HIS A 272 -55.00 17.44 -0.48
C HIS A 272 -55.62 17.89 -1.80
N ARG A 273 -54.99 17.57 -2.93
CA ARG A 273 -55.58 17.79 -4.25
C ARG A 273 -56.26 16.52 -4.76
N THR A 274 -57.58 16.63 -4.98
CA THR A 274 -58.37 15.58 -5.62
C THR A 274 -59.02 16.13 -6.89
N GLY A 275 -58.95 15.37 -8.00
CA GLY A 275 -59.60 15.77 -9.27
C GLY A 275 -59.14 17.10 -9.88
N GLY A 276 -57.93 17.59 -9.56
CA GLY A 276 -57.39 18.85 -10.08
C GLY A 276 -57.75 20.11 -9.28
N VAL A 277 -58.52 19.98 -8.20
CA VAL A 277 -58.92 21.11 -7.34
C VAL A 277 -58.30 20.96 -5.95
N THR A 278 -57.60 22.00 -5.48
CA THR A 278 -57.08 22.11 -4.10
C THR A 278 -58.05 22.87 -3.23
N ALA A 279 -58.36 22.34 -2.04
CA ALA A 279 -59.25 23.01 -1.08
C ALA A 279 -58.63 24.30 -0.51
N SER A 280 -57.35 24.30 -0.13
CA SER A 280 -56.58 25.51 0.21
C SER A 280 -55.06 25.25 0.18
N PRO A 281 -54.30 25.86 -0.76
CA PRO A 281 -52.85 25.72 -0.82
C PRO A 281 -52.15 26.39 0.37
N ALA A 282 -51.29 25.65 1.09
CA ALA A 282 -50.55 26.18 2.24
C ALA A 282 -49.22 26.86 1.83
N PRO A 283 -48.68 27.81 2.63
CA PRO A 283 -47.32 28.31 2.43
C PRO A 283 -46.30 27.17 2.42
N ALA A 284 -45.42 27.09 1.42
CA ALA A 284 -44.46 25.99 1.32
C ALA A 284 -43.25 26.12 2.25
N LEU A 285 -42.94 27.31 2.77
CA LEU A 285 -41.71 27.55 3.52
C LEU A 285 -41.52 26.63 4.74
N PRO A 286 -42.53 26.41 5.62
CA PRO A 286 -42.39 25.45 6.72
C PRO A 286 -42.07 24.03 6.23
N TRP A 287 -42.68 23.60 5.13
CA TRP A 287 -42.44 22.30 4.51
C TRP A 287 -41.06 22.20 3.87
N ILE A 288 -40.54 23.28 3.28
CA ILE A 288 -39.17 23.35 2.76
C ILE A 288 -38.16 23.20 3.91
N HIS A 289 -38.40 23.81 5.07
CA HIS A 289 -37.55 23.62 6.25
C HIS A 289 -37.55 22.16 6.72
N LEU A 290 -38.72 21.52 6.80
CA LEU A 290 -38.83 20.10 7.17
C LEU A 290 -38.13 19.20 6.15
N TYR A 291 -38.31 19.46 4.86
CA TYR A 291 -37.64 18.72 3.78
C TYR A 291 -36.12 18.85 3.85
N ALA A 292 -35.63 20.08 3.97
CA ALA A 292 -34.21 20.38 4.13
C ALA A 292 -33.64 19.72 5.39
N GLY A 293 -34.39 19.76 6.49
CA GLY A 293 -34.02 19.12 7.74
C GLY A 293 -33.93 17.60 7.63
N THR A 294 -34.87 16.95 6.96
CA THR A 294 -34.85 15.51 6.71
C THR A 294 -33.68 15.11 5.83
N LEU A 295 -33.41 15.84 4.73
CA LEU A 295 -32.23 15.58 3.90
C LEU A 295 -30.92 15.81 4.67
N PHE A 296 -30.86 16.85 5.50
CA PHE A 296 -29.71 17.13 6.34
C PHE A 296 -29.44 15.98 7.30
N LEU A 297 -30.45 15.58 8.07
CA LEU A 297 -30.34 14.58 9.12
C LEU A 297 -30.10 13.17 8.57
N PHE A 298 -30.83 12.76 7.53
CA PHE A 298 -30.79 11.38 7.03
C PHE A 298 -29.83 11.16 5.88
N ILE A 299 -29.36 12.20 5.19
CA ILE A 299 -28.41 12.08 4.09
C ILE A 299 -27.10 12.77 4.43
N MET A 300 -27.11 14.09 4.63
CA MET A 300 -25.85 14.85 4.71
C MET A 300 -25.01 14.44 5.93
N VAL A 301 -25.58 14.45 7.14
CA VAL A 301 -24.89 14.07 8.37
C VAL A 301 -24.31 12.65 8.28
N PRO A 302 -25.08 11.59 8.02
CA PRO A 302 -24.55 10.22 7.99
C PRO A 302 -23.52 10.01 6.88
N ARG A 303 -23.66 10.67 5.72
CA ARG A 303 -22.66 10.60 4.64
C ARG A 303 -21.33 11.24 5.05
N LEU A 304 -21.37 12.40 5.70
CA LEU A 304 -20.17 13.07 6.17
C LEU A 304 -19.51 12.28 7.31
N LEU A 305 -20.29 11.65 8.19
CA LEU A 305 -19.78 10.75 9.22
C LEU A 305 -19.09 9.53 8.60
N LEU A 306 -19.68 8.89 7.59
CA LEU A 306 -19.03 7.79 6.87
C LEU A 306 -17.77 8.26 6.14
N ALA A 307 -17.79 9.43 5.49
CA ALA A 307 -16.59 10.00 4.87
C ALA A 307 -15.47 10.16 5.90
N GLY A 308 -15.77 10.71 7.08
CA GLY A 308 -14.82 10.80 8.19
C GLY A 308 -14.31 9.44 8.66
N LEU A 309 -15.20 8.47 8.84
CA LEU A 309 -14.86 7.09 9.24
C LEU A 309 -13.92 6.43 8.22
N THR A 310 -14.22 6.55 6.92
CA THR A 310 -13.41 5.96 5.85
C THR A 310 -12.00 6.56 5.79
N VAL A 311 -11.85 7.87 6.00
CA VAL A 311 -10.54 8.55 6.05
C VAL A 311 -9.77 8.13 7.30
N TRP A 312 -10.43 8.10 8.46
CA TRP A 312 -9.81 7.67 9.72
C TRP A 312 -9.32 6.22 9.65
N ARG A 313 -10.15 5.29 9.14
CA ARG A 313 -9.75 3.90 8.92
C ARG A 313 -8.63 3.79 7.89
N ALA A 314 -8.66 4.56 6.82
CA ALA A 314 -7.58 4.58 5.84
C ALA A 314 -6.23 4.92 6.50
N HIS A 315 -6.21 5.91 7.40
CA HIS A 315 -4.99 6.28 8.13
C HIS A 315 -4.50 5.13 9.02
N MET A 316 -5.39 4.48 9.77
CA MET A 316 -5.02 3.36 10.66
C MET A 316 -4.53 2.12 9.89
N VAL A 317 -5.29 1.68 8.88
CA VAL A 317 -4.96 0.49 8.08
C VAL A 317 -3.65 0.69 7.34
N LEU A 318 -3.45 1.87 6.74
CA LEU A 318 -2.24 2.17 5.99
C LEU A 318 -1.01 2.24 6.89
N ALA A 319 -1.12 2.90 8.05
CA ALA A 319 -0.04 2.94 9.04
C ALA A 319 0.33 1.52 9.52
N LYS A 320 -0.66 0.64 9.73
CA LYS A 320 -0.40 -0.75 10.05
C LYS A 320 0.30 -1.46 8.90
N ARG A 321 -0.24 -1.39 7.67
CA ARG A 321 0.29 -2.11 6.50
C ARG A 321 1.73 -1.73 6.18
N VAL A 322 2.04 -0.43 6.17
CA VAL A 322 3.39 0.06 5.87
C VAL A 322 4.40 -0.42 6.91
N ARG A 323 4.01 -0.54 8.18
CA ARG A 323 4.90 -1.08 9.24
C ARG A 323 5.20 -2.58 9.12
N HIS A 324 4.50 -3.31 8.25
CA HIS A 324 4.69 -4.76 7.99
C HIS A 324 5.25 -5.02 6.58
N LEU A 325 6.12 -4.14 6.08
CA LEU A 325 6.75 -4.27 4.74
C LEU A 325 8.13 -4.94 4.79
N GLY A 326 8.41 -5.84 5.72
CA GLY A 326 9.68 -6.55 5.83
C GLY A 326 10.84 -5.61 6.15
N TRP A 327 10.76 -4.84 7.24
CA TRP A 327 11.76 -3.81 7.55
C TRP A 327 13.02 -4.35 8.23
N ARG A 328 12.94 -5.54 8.85
CA ARG A 328 14.02 -6.14 9.64
C ARG A 328 15.37 -6.12 8.91
N SER A 329 15.42 -6.72 7.73
CA SER A 329 16.66 -6.88 6.95
C SER A 329 17.22 -5.53 6.51
N TYR A 330 16.34 -4.63 6.05
CA TYR A 330 16.74 -3.28 5.65
C TYR A 330 17.32 -2.47 6.82
N LEU A 331 16.65 -2.47 7.98
CA LEU A 331 17.09 -1.77 9.18
C LEU A 331 18.43 -2.31 9.70
N LYS A 332 18.56 -3.64 9.84
CA LYS A 332 19.81 -4.28 10.30
C LYS A 332 20.97 -3.95 9.37
N ARG A 333 20.79 -4.11 8.06
CA ARG A 333 21.83 -3.77 7.05
C ARG A 333 22.23 -2.29 7.14
N THR A 334 21.25 -1.40 7.27
CA THR A 334 21.49 0.04 7.35
C THR A 334 22.29 0.40 8.60
N LEU A 335 21.93 -0.14 9.77
CA LEU A 335 22.59 0.16 11.05
C LEU A 335 24.01 -0.44 11.14
N ARG A 336 24.19 -1.69 10.68
CA ARG A 336 25.49 -2.36 10.62
C ARG A 336 26.54 -1.62 9.79
N SER A 337 26.10 -0.87 8.76
CA SER A 337 27.01 -0.06 7.94
C SER A 337 27.82 0.99 8.72
N VAL A 338 27.36 1.38 9.91
CA VAL A 338 28.02 2.39 10.78
C VAL A 338 28.54 1.79 12.08
N GLU A 339 27.94 0.72 12.58
CA GLU A 339 28.39 0.07 13.82
C GLU A 339 29.78 -0.54 13.71
N GLY A 340 30.31 -0.71 12.49
CA GLY A 340 31.61 -1.34 12.28
C GLY A 340 31.60 -2.82 12.70
N GLY A 341 30.43 -3.37 12.99
CA GLY A 341 30.23 -4.80 13.20
C GLY A 341 30.49 -5.50 11.89
N GLN A 342 31.64 -6.16 11.79
CA GLN A 342 31.89 -7.13 10.74
C GLN A 342 30.89 -8.26 10.97
N GLU A 343 29.85 -8.32 10.14
CA GLU A 343 29.02 -9.53 10.10
C GLU A 343 29.90 -10.62 9.50
N ILE A 344 30.35 -11.54 10.36
CA ILE A 344 31.11 -12.69 9.90
C ILE A 344 30.11 -13.62 9.21
N ILE A 345 30.30 -13.85 7.92
CA ILE A 345 29.57 -14.91 7.21
C ILE A 345 30.52 -16.08 7.05
N THR A 346 30.16 -17.23 7.59
CA THR A 346 30.95 -18.44 7.41
C THR A 346 30.71 -18.96 5.99
N ILE A 347 31.79 -19.11 5.23
CA ILE A 347 31.80 -19.73 3.91
C ILE A 347 32.44 -21.12 4.04
N LEU A 348 31.64 -22.17 3.89
CA LEU A 348 32.10 -23.56 3.89
C LEU A 348 32.48 -23.95 2.46
N ILE A 349 33.74 -24.27 2.22
CA ILE A 349 34.26 -24.64 0.90
C ILE A 349 34.36 -26.16 0.83
N HIS A 350 33.47 -26.81 0.08
CA HIS A 350 33.46 -28.27 0.00
C HIS A 350 34.39 -28.79 -1.12
N ALA A 351 35.31 -29.69 -0.74
CA ALA A 351 36.12 -30.55 -1.62
C ALA A 351 36.92 -29.83 -2.73
N THR A 352 37.04 -28.51 -2.66
CA THR A 352 37.63 -27.68 -3.71
C THR A 352 38.76 -26.83 -3.14
N ASP A 353 39.93 -26.95 -3.75
CA ASP A 353 41.08 -26.09 -3.41
C ASP A 353 40.80 -24.63 -3.82
N ALA A 354 40.55 -23.81 -2.81
CA ALA A 354 40.26 -22.40 -2.98
C ALA A 354 41.54 -21.60 -3.26
N SER A 355 41.87 -21.44 -4.55
CA SER A 355 42.91 -20.50 -4.99
C SER A 355 42.64 -19.06 -4.48
N PRO A 356 43.66 -18.21 -4.34
CA PRO A 356 43.47 -16.82 -3.92
C PRO A 356 42.46 -16.06 -4.80
N ALA A 357 42.45 -16.33 -6.11
CA ALA A 357 41.50 -15.74 -7.04
C ALA A 357 40.05 -16.20 -6.80
N HIS A 358 39.83 -17.47 -6.45
CA HIS A 358 38.50 -17.97 -6.09
C HIS A 358 37.99 -17.32 -4.81
N ARG A 359 38.86 -17.22 -3.78
CA ARG A 359 38.53 -16.55 -2.52
C ARG A 359 38.16 -15.08 -2.72
N GLU A 360 38.86 -14.37 -3.60
CA GLU A 360 38.53 -12.98 -3.94
C GLU A 360 37.16 -12.87 -4.62
N VAL A 361 36.87 -13.76 -5.58
CA VAL A 361 35.57 -13.77 -6.27
C VAL A 361 34.43 -14.07 -5.30
N TRP A 362 34.57 -15.06 -4.43
CA TRP A 362 33.54 -15.40 -3.44
C TRP A 362 33.38 -14.33 -2.38
N THR A 363 34.48 -13.74 -1.90
CA THR A 363 34.45 -12.59 -0.97
C THR A 363 33.70 -11.42 -1.58
N ARG A 364 34.03 -11.09 -2.83
CA ARG A 364 33.34 -10.04 -3.57
C ARG A 364 31.86 -10.36 -3.75
N GLY A 365 31.51 -11.58 -4.19
CA GLY A 365 30.11 -11.98 -4.37
C GLY A 365 29.30 -11.95 -3.06
N VAL A 366 29.90 -12.36 -1.95
CA VAL A 366 29.29 -12.29 -0.61
C VAL A 366 29.15 -10.83 -0.16
N ARG A 367 30.17 -9.98 -0.35
CA ARG A 367 30.09 -8.55 0.01
C ARG A 367 29.09 -7.78 -0.86
N GLU A 368 29.07 -8.06 -2.17
CA GLU A 368 28.09 -7.51 -3.11
C GLU A 368 26.68 -7.89 -2.66
N ARG A 369 26.44 -9.14 -2.28
CA ARG A 369 25.11 -9.66 -1.95
C ARG A 369 24.60 -9.30 -0.55
N PHE A 370 25.46 -9.43 0.45
CA PHE A 370 25.07 -9.36 1.85
C PHE A 370 25.53 -8.04 2.52
N GLY A 371 26.49 -7.31 1.93
CA GLY A 371 26.96 -6.00 2.38
C GLY A 371 28.48 -5.85 2.42
N ALA A 372 28.99 -4.65 2.13
CA ALA A 372 30.43 -4.39 1.96
C ALA A 372 31.28 -4.62 3.23
N MET A 373 30.68 -4.54 4.42
CA MET A 373 31.35 -4.69 5.72
C MET A 373 31.43 -6.14 6.22
N ILE A 374 31.05 -7.12 5.40
CA ILE A 374 31.10 -8.54 5.78
C ILE A 374 32.52 -9.08 5.69
N GLU A 375 32.99 -9.70 6.75
CA GLU A 375 34.20 -10.51 6.70
C GLU A 375 33.82 -11.97 6.48
N PRO A 376 34.14 -12.55 5.31
CA PRO A 376 33.90 -13.97 5.11
C PRO A 376 34.93 -14.80 5.90
N GLU A 377 34.44 -15.62 6.82
CA GLU A 377 35.26 -16.66 7.46
C GLU A 377 35.21 -17.91 6.57
N MET A 378 36.30 -18.19 5.87
CA MET A 378 36.36 -19.34 4.96
C MET A 378 36.90 -20.58 5.66
N ILE A 379 36.10 -21.65 5.68
CA ILE A 379 36.46 -22.93 6.26
C ILE A 379 36.46 -23.97 5.14
N HIS A 380 37.59 -24.66 4.94
CA HIS A 380 37.68 -25.74 3.97
C HIS A 380 37.18 -27.04 4.60
N VAL A 381 36.30 -27.75 3.91
CA VAL A 381 35.76 -29.05 4.30
C VAL A 381 36.27 -30.10 3.30
N PRO A 382 37.26 -30.93 3.69
CA PRO A 382 37.79 -31.98 2.84
C PRO A 382 36.74 -33.02 2.45
N LEU A 383 36.94 -33.64 1.29
CA LEU A 383 36.10 -34.77 0.86
C LEU A 383 36.32 -35.97 1.79
N GLY A 384 35.26 -36.54 2.34
CA GLY A 384 35.29 -37.67 3.26
C GLY A 384 35.33 -37.32 4.75
N GLU A 385 35.42 -36.03 5.11
CA GLU A 385 35.38 -35.53 6.49
C GLU A 385 34.07 -34.79 6.82
N GLU A 386 33.05 -34.87 5.96
CA GLU A 386 31.80 -34.10 6.07
C GLU A 386 31.02 -34.40 7.35
N ASP A 387 30.91 -35.69 7.70
CA ASP A 387 30.21 -36.16 8.89
C ASP A 387 30.91 -35.67 10.18
N GLU A 388 32.23 -35.75 10.24
CA GLU A 388 33.03 -35.31 11.39
C GLU A 388 33.04 -33.79 11.53
N PHE A 389 33.11 -33.07 10.41
CA PHE A 389 32.99 -31.62 10.38
C PHE A 389 31.63 -31.18 10.90
N ALA A 390 30.53 -31.68 10.35
CA ALA A 390 29.18 -31.26 10.74
C ALA A 390 28.88 -31.55 12.22
N ALA A 391 29.42 -32.65 12.77
CA ALA A 391 29.25 -33.00 14.18
C ALA A 391 30.03 -32.07 15.15
N SER A 392 31.19 -31.56 14.72
CA SER A 392 32.07 -30.74 15.56
C SER A 392 31.92 -29.23 15.33
N TRP A 393 31.38 -28.83 14.18
CA TRP A 393 31.23 -27.44 13.77
C TRP A 393 30.20 -26.70 14.62
N LYS A 394 30.58 -25.48 15.04
CA LYS A 394 29.70 -24.58 15.80
C LYS A 394 29.50 -23.29 15.01
N PRO A 395 28.27 -23.00 14.56
CA PRO A 395 27.99 -21.80 13.78
C PRO A 395 28.12 -20.53 14.63
N HIS A 396 29.09 -19.68 14.28
CA HIS A 396 29.25 -18.35 14.87
C HIS A 396 28.25 -17.32 14.34
N SER A 397 27.64 -17.60 13.19
CA SER A 397 26.75 -16.70 12.45
C SER A 397 25.45 -17.40 12.09
N PRO A 398 24.30 -16.70 12.14
CA PRO A 398 23.03 -17.25 11.65
C PRO A 398 23.03 -17.50 10.14
N LYS A 399 23.94 -16.87 9.39
CA LYS A 399 24.05 -17.05 7.93
C LYS A 399 25.30 -17.82 7.57
N THR A 400 25.12 -18.89 6.81
CA THR A 400 26.23 -19.70 6.29
C THR A 400 26.07 -19.89 4.80
N VAL A 401 27.18 -19.72 4.06
CA VAL A 401 27.24 -19.96 2.62
C VAL A 401 28.06 -21.22 2.39
N VAL A 402 27.53 -22.19 1.64
CA VAL A 402 28.25 -23.40 1.24
C VAL A 402 28.62 -23.30 -0.23
N VAL A 403 29.91 -23.44 -0.53
CA VAL A 403 30.43 -23.37 -1.89
C VAL A 403 30.63 -24.77 -2.44
N PHE A 404 29.99 -25.06 -3.56
CA PHE A 404 30.22 -26.25 -4.36
C PHE A 404 30.77 -25.87 -5.74
N ASN A 405 31.68 -26.67 -6.26
CA ASN A 405 32.10 -26.52 -7.66
C ASN A 405 30.97 -27.00 -8.58
N LEU A 406 30.49 -26.12 -9.47
CA LEU A 406 29.43 -26.44 -10.43
C LEU A 406 29.81 -27.61 -11.37
N ALA A 407 31.11 -27.84 -11.58
CA ALA A 407 31.61 -28.93 -12.42
C ALA A 407 31.41 -30.31 -11.78
N THR A 408 31.28 -30.37 -10.46
CA THR A 408 31.10 -31.62 -9.72
C THR A 408 29.68 -32.18 -9.97
N THR A 409 29.57 -33.50 -10.09
CA THR A 409 28.26 -34.15 -10.15
C THR A 409 27.70 -34.23 -8.74
N PRO A 410 26.51 -33.66 -8.47
CA PRO A 410 25.93 -33.71 -7.14
C PRO A 410 25.41 -35.11 -6.80
N GLU A 411 25.72 -35.56 -5.59
CA GLU A 411 25.36 -36.86 -5.04
C GLU A 411 24.53 -36.68 -3.77
N ALA A 412 23.46 -37.47 -3.63
CA ALA A 412 22.57 -37.38 -2.48
C ALA A 412 23.24 -37.85 -1.18
N GLU A 413 24.14 -38.84 -1.28
CA GLU A 413 24.83 -39.44 -0.13
C GLU A 413 25.92 -38.53 0.44
N VAL A 414 26.45 -37.60 -0.38
CA VAL A 414 27.55 -36.70 -0.01
C VAL A 414 27.03 -35.28 0.17
N GLN A 415 26.77 -34.54 -0.91
CA GLN A 415 26.48 -33.10 -0.81
C GLN A 415 25.11 -32.80 -0.22
N ARG A 416 24.07 -33.60 -0.55
CA ARG A 416 22.73 -33.38 0.03
C ARG A 416 22.73 -33.68 1.53
N ARG A 417 23.37 -34.77 1.94
CA ARG A 417 23.49 -35.15 3.35
C ARG A 417 24.28 -34.11 4.15
N PHE A 418 25.45 -33.71 3.65
CA PHE A 418 26.26 -32.63 4.26
C PHE A 418 25.45 -31.35 4.47
N MET A 419 24.67 -30.92 3.46
CA MET A 419 23.80 -29.75 3.56
C MET A 419 22.73 -29.89 4.64
N GLN A 420 22.14 -31.08 4.79
CA GLN A 420 21.16 -31.35 5.84
C GLN A 420 21.78 -31.29 7.23
N ASP A 421 22.97 -31.86 7.40
CA ASP A 421 23.67 -31.89 8.69
C ASP A 421 24.12 -30.48 9.10
N VAL A 422 24.64 -29.69 8.16
CA VAL A 422 24.97 -28.26 8.38
C VAL A 422 23.71 -27.46 8.73
N LYS A 423 22.59 -27.67 8.02
CA LYS A 423 21.32 -26.98 8.30
C LYS A 423 20.78 -27.32 9.69
N LEU A 424 20.91 -28.58 10.10
CA LEU A 424 20.52 -29.05 11.43
C LEU A 424 21.37 -28.38 12.52
N ALA A 425 22.70 -28.37 12.36
CA ALA A 425 23.61 -27.71 13.29
C ALA A 425 23.34 -26.20 13.39
N LEU A 426 23.06 -25.54 12.26
CA LEU A 426 22.73 -24.12 12.19
C LEU A 426 21.43 -23.80 12.91
N THR A 427 20.36 -24.54 12.63
CA THR A 427 19.03 -24.30 13.22
C THR A 427 18.98 -24.64 14.71
N ALA A 428 19.81 -25.58 15.17
CA ALA A 428 19.89 -25.94 16.58
C ALA A 428 20.47 -24.82 17.46
N GLN A 429 21.34 -23.97 16.90
CA GLN A 429 22.06 -22.93 17.65
C GLN A 429 21.61 -21.51 17.29
N GLN A 430 21.04 -21.29 16.10
CA GLN A 430 20.66 -19.97 15.59
C GLN A 430 19.16 -19.94 15.24
N GLN A 431 18.41 -19.03 15.87
CA GLN A 431 16.95 -18.91 15.66
C GLN A 431 16.55 -18.40 14.27
N ASP A 432 17.44 -17.69 13.58
CA ASP A 432 17.23 -17.14 12.23
C ASP A 432 18.25 -17.75 11.24
N ALA A 433 18.46 -19.06 11.33
CA ALA A 433 19.36 -19.82 10.46
C ALA A 433 19.00 -19.65 8.98
N GLU A 434 19.95 -19.20 8.17
CA GLU A 434 19.84 -19.12 6.71
C GLU A 434 21.05 -19.82 6.07
N LEU A 435 20.78 -20.88 5.30
CA LEU A 435 21.79 -21.66 4.61
C LEU A 435 21.68 -21.46 3.11
N VAL A 436 22.70 -20.82 2.54
CA VAL A 436 22.75 -20.45 1.13
C VAL A 436 23.80 -21.29 0.42
N VAL A 437 23.52 -21.74 -0.80
CA VAL A 437 24.48 -22.45 -1.64
C VAL A 437 25.00 -21.54 -2.73
N LEU A 438 26.33 -21.51 -2.89
CA LEU A 438 27.03 -20.84 -3.98
C LEU A 438 27.68 -21.89 -4.88
N LEU A 439 27.15 -22.03 -6.09
CA LEU A 439 27.69 -22.87 -7.15
C LEU A 439 28.79 -22.09 -7.89
N ASP A 440 30.04 -22.46 -7.67
CA ASP A 440 31.19 -21.85 -8.31
C ASP A 440 31.38 -22.37 -9.74
N ALA A 441 31.20 -21.49 -10.72
CA ALA A 441 31.45 -21.76 -12.14
C ALA A 441 32.77 -21.16 -12.64
N THR A 442 33.58 -20.54 -11.78
CA THR A 442 34.80 -19.81 -12.19
C THR A 442 35.86 -20.72 -12.81
N SER A 443 35.97 -21.98 -12.35
CA SER A 443 36.88 -23.00 -12.90
C SER A 443 36.50 -23.44 -14.33
N ILE A 444 35.23 -23.29 -14.69
CA ILE A 444 34.65 -23.72 -15.97
C ILE A 444 34.94 -22.68 -17.07
N GLY A 445 34.90 -21.39 -16.73
CA GLY A 445 35.14 -20.28 -17.69
C GLY A 445 34.17 -20.34 -18.88
N ASN A 446 34.64 -20.00 -20.09
CA ASN A 446 33.84 -20.07 -21.33
C ASN A 446 33.77 -21.49 -21.94
N ARG A 447 34.20 -22.54 -21.23
CA ARG A 447 34.29 -23.89 -21.80
C ARG A 447 32.93 -24.56 -21.98
N TRP A 448 31.91 -24.13 -21.22
CA TRP A 448 30.56 -24.68 -21.30
C TRP A 448 29.63 -23.69 -21.99
N SER A 449 28.74 -24.22 -22.83
CA SER A 449 27.65 -23.41 -23.40
C SER A 449 26.68 -22.95 -22.31
N PRO A 450 25.98 -21.82 -22.52
CA PRO A 450 24.94 -21.35 -21.59
C PRO A 450 23.89 -22.43 -21.25
N ASP A 451 23.45 -23.20 -22.26
CA ASP A 451 22.47 -24.28 -22.07
C ASP A 451 23.00 -25.40 -21.16
N LYS A 452 24.29 -25.73 -21.27
CA LYS A 452 24.93 -26.75 -20.43
C LYS A 452 25.09 -26.26 -18.98
N MET A 453 25.39 -24.97 -18.79
CA MET A 453 25.44 -24.36 -17.45
C MET A 453 24.05 -24.34 -16.81
N ALA A 454 23.02 -23.89 -17.54
CA ALA A 454 21.64 -23.87 -17.06
C ALA A 454 21.11 -25.27 -16.72
N SER A 455 21.42 -26.28 -17.54
CA SER A 455 21.07 -27.68 -17.27
C SER A 455 21.74 -28.21 -16.00
N ARG A 456 22.99 -27.82 -15.72
CA ARG A 456 23.72 -28.23 -14.52
C ARG A 456 23.25 -27.50 -13.28
N GLU A 457 22.98 -26.20 -13.39
CA GLU A 457 22.35 -25.42 -12.33
C GLU A 457 21.01 -26.03 -11.92
N LYS A 458 20.15 -26.37 -12.88
CA LYS A 458 18.88 -27.04 -12.61
C LYS A 458 19.06 -28.35 -11.85
N LEU A 459 20.03 -29.17 -12.26
CA LEU A 459 20.32 -30.45 -11.61
C LEU A 459 20.77 -30.27 -10.15
N TRP A 460 21.61 -29.26 -9.88
CA TRP A 460 22.01 -28.89 -8.50
C TRP A 460 20.83 -28.37 -7.68
N THR A 461 20.01 -27.48 -8.24
CA THR A 461 18.83 -26.91 -7.57
C THR A 461 17.81 -27.99 -7.23
N ASP A 462 17.54 -28.92 -8.14
CA ASP A 462 16.66 -30.07 -7.89
C ASP A 462 17.24 -30.98 -6.80
N MET A 463 18.55 -31.25 -6.83
CA MET A 463 19.26 -32.04 -5.81
C MET A 463 19.23 -31.39 -4.43
N LEU A 464 19.27 -30.06 -4.34
CA LEU A 464 19.33 -29.32 -3.07
C LEU A 464 17.95 -28.85 -2.57
N HIS A 465 16.87 -29.19 -3.28
CA HIS A 465 15.53 -28.75 -2.93
C HIS A 465 15.16 -29.15 -1.48
N GLY A 466 14.88 -28.14 -0.65
CA GLY A 466 14.57 -28.27 0.78
C GLY A 466 15.78 -28.35 1.72
N ALA A 467 16.99 -28.61 1.19
CA ALA A 467 18.23 -28.66 1.97
C ALA A 467 18.93 -27.28 2.05
N ALA A 468 18.79 -26.44 1.02
CA ALA A 468 19.21 -25.05 1.02
C ALA A 468 17.99 -24.11 1.06
N ASP A 469 18.16 -22.93 1.65
CA ASP A 469 17.14 -21.86 1.60
C ASP A 469 17.23 -21.07 0.29
N GLU A 470 18.42 -20.99 -0.29
CA GLU A 470 18.67 -20.37 -1.60
C GLU A 470 19.88 -20.99 -2.32
N VAL A 471 19.85 -21.04 -3.65
CA VAL A 471 20.96 -21.49 -4.51
C VAL A 471 21.34 -20.35 -5.47
N ILE A 472 22.64 -20.05 -5.56
CA ILE A 472 23.20 -18.94 -6.33
C ILE A 472 24.33 -19.47 -7.21
N VAL A 473 24.49 -18.97 -8.42
CA VAL A 473 25.63 -19.30 -9.29
C VAL A 473 26.62 -18.14 -9.35
N ALA A 474 27.89 -18.42 -9.05
CA ALA A 474 28.99 -17.48 -9.25
C ALA A 474 29.67 -17.75 -10.59
N ALA A 475 29.33 -16.97 -11.61
CA ALA A 475 29.95 -17.02 -12.93
C ALA A 475 30.91 -15.84 -13.15
N ARG A 476 31.95 -16.04 -13.96
CA ARG A 476 32.87 -14.96 -14.36
C ARG A 476 32.10 -14.00 -15.28
N ARG A 477 32.04 -12.70 -14.96
CA ARG A 477 31.50 -11.67 -15.87
C ARG A 477 32.24 -11.75 -17.22
N ALA A 478 31.50 -11.94 -18.31
CA ALA A 478 32.05 -11.78 -19.65
C ALA A 478 32.27 -10.28 -19.90
N GLY A 479 33.54 -9.86 -19.94
CA GLY A 479 33.93 -8.48 -20.26
C GLY A 479 34.44 -7.69 -19.06
N SER A 480 35.77 -7.68 -18.92
CA SER A 480 36.54 -6.54 -18.41
C SER A 480 37.46 -6.07 -19.53
#